data_AF-A0A1C5FM74-F1
#
_entry.id   AF-A0A1C5FM74-F1
#
_cell.length_a   1.000
_cell.length_b   1.000
_cell.length_c   1.000
_cell.angle_alpha   90.00
_cell.angle_beta   90.00
_cell.angle_gamma   90.00
#
_symmetry.space_group_name_H-M   'P 1'
#
loop_
_entity.id
_entity.type
_entity.pdbx_description
1 polymer ?
#
loop_
_entity_poly.entity_id
_entity_poly.type
_entity_poly.pdbx_seq_one_letter_code
_entity_poly.pdbx_strand_id
1 'polypeptide(L)' 'AGSPRGRRSERGGFMNGLSTVFILLGLFLLGGVISFVKQGMSKSIVTLLGIGATMALLAGVLRLEVWN' A
#
# COMPACT_ATOMS: atom_id res chain seq x y z
N ALA A 1 7.02 -41.92 24.81
CA ALA A 1 7.33 -41.69 23.38
C ALA A 1 6.11 -41.09 22.71
N GLY A 2 6.26 -39.94 22.02
CA GLY A 2 5.19 -39.33 21.22
C GLY A 2 4.94 -37.85 21.55
N SER A 3 5.82 -36.98 21.05
CA SER A 3 5.82 -35.53 21.27
C SER A 3 4.54 -34.82 20.79
N PRO A 4 4.05 -33.79 21.51
CA PRO A 4 2.84 -33.05 21.14
C PRO A 4 3.01 -32.20 19.88
N ARG A 5 2.14 -32.45 18.90
CA ARG A 5 1.73 -31.64 17.74
C ARG A 5 2.46 -30.31 17.54
N GLY A 6 3.52 -30.33 16.74
CA GLY A 6 4.06 -29.14 16.09
C GLY A 6 3.16 -28.67 14.95
N ARG A 7 2.05 -27.98 15.26
CA ARG A 7 1.38 -27.12 14.27
C ARG A 7 2.26 -25.90 14.01
N ARG A 8 3.28 -26.10 13.17
CA ARG A 8 4.03 -25.02 12.52
C ARG A 8 3.23 -24.57 11.28
N SER A 9 2.01 -24.10 11.49
CA SER A 9 1.23 -23.42 10.46
C SER A 9 1.32 -21.92 10.73
N GLU A 10 1.79 -21.19 9.71
CA GLU A 10 1.45 -19.79 9.44
C GLU A 10 2.12 -18.71 10.29
N ARG A 11 3.46 -18.70 10.33
CA ARG A 11 4.22 -17.44 10.45
C ARG A 11 4.55 -16.88 9.07
N GLY A 12 3.51 -16.67 8.25
CA GLY A 12 3.59 -15.65 7.21
C GLY A 12 3.44 -14.32 7.94
N GLY A 13 4.55 -13.68 8.30
CA GLY A 13 4.54 -12.44 9.07
C GLY A 13 3.81 -11.33 8.32
N PHE A 14 2.49 -11.26 8.49
CA PHE A 14 1.62 -10.16 8.06
C PHE A 14 1.89 -8.90 8.91
N MET A 15 3.14 -8.68 9.34
CA MET A 15 3.52 -7.56 10.21
C MET A 15 3.97 -6.34 9.41
N ASN A 16 3.88 -6.37 8.08
CA ASN A 16 3.95 -5.18 7.22
C ASN A 16 3.21 -5.34 5.86
N GLY A 17 2.47 -6.44 5.66
CA GLY A 17 1.85 -6.75 4.36
C GLY A 17 0.87 -5.66 3.89
N LEU A 18 0.08 -5.14 4.82
CA LEU A 18 -0.88 -4.07 4.52
C LEU A 18 -0.18 -2.74 4.19
N SER A 19 0.89 -2.39 4.91
CA SER A 19 1.71 -1.19 4.66
C SER A 19 2.33 -1.22 3.27
N THR A 20 2.93 -2.36 2.90
CA THR A 20 3.50 -2.58 1.55
C THR A 20 2.45 -2.43 0.46
N VAL A 21 1.24 -2.98 0.66
CA VAL A 21 0.14 -2.83 -0.30
C VAL A 21 -0.23 -1.36 -0.51
N PHE A 22 -0.40 -0.60 0.58
CA PHE A 22 -0.72 0.83 0.50
C PHE A 22 0.36 1.64 -0.20
N ILE A 23 1.64 1.34 0.04
CA ILE A 23 2.77 2.00 -0.62
C ILE A 23 2.79 1.70 -2.11
N LEU A 24 2.75 0.42 -2.51
CA LEU A 24 2.76 0.03 -3.92
C LEU A 24 1.55 0.58 -4.67
N LEU A 25 0.36 0.52 -4.05
CA LEU A 25 -0.85 1.11 -4.61
C LEU A 25 -0.72 2.63 -4.75
N GLY A 26 -0.20 3.32 -3.74
CA GLY A 26 0.01 4.77 -3.78
C GLY A 26 0.97 5.21 -4.88
N LEU A 27 2.09 4.50 -5.05
CA LEU A 27 3.05 4.73 -6.15
C LEU A 27 2.42 4.44 -7.52
N PHE A 28 1.61 3.39 -7.63
CA PHE A 28 0.88 3.08 -8.85
C PHE A 28 -0.12 4.20 -9.21
N LEU A 29 -0.92 4.65 -8.24
CA LEU A 29 -1.89 5.73 -8.44
C LEU A 29 -1.19 7.04 -8.80
N LEU A 30 -0.04 7.34 -8.18
CA LEU A 30 0.80 8.49 -8.55
C LEU A 30 1.28 8.41 -10.02
N GLY A 31 1.68 7.22 -10.46
CA GLY A 31 1.96 6.95 -11.88
C GLY A 31 0.72 7.20 -12.76
N GLY A 32 -0.47 6.81 -12.30
CA GLY A 32 -1.75 7.11 -12.93
C GLY A 32 -2.03 8.61 -13.06
N VAL A 33 -1.74 9.42 -12.02
CA VAL A 33 -1.89 10.89 -12.06
C VAL A 33 -1.02 11.47 -13.16
N ILE A 34 0.27 11.12 -13.20
CA ILE A 34 1.22 11.61 -14.22
C ILE A 34 0.76 11.20 -15.62
N SER A 35 0.28 9.96 -15.76
CA SER A 35 -0.27 9.44 -17.02
C SER A 35 -1.48 10.26 -17.49
N PHE A 36 -2.44 10.51 -16.59
CA PHE A 36 -3.68 11.23 -16.92
C PHE A 36 -3.43 12.70 -17.24
N VAL A 37 -2.48 13.34 -16.55
CA VAL A 37 -2.03 14.70 -16.88
C VAL A 37 -1.49 14.75 -18.30
N LYS A 38 -0.63 13.78 -18.69
CA LYS A 38 -0.07 13.71 -20.06
C LYS A 38 -1.12 13.41 -21.12
N GLN A 39 -2.19 12.70 -20.78
CA GLN A 39 -3.30 12.39 -21.68
C GLN A 39 -4.34 13.52 -21.79
N GLY A 40 -4.18 14.62 -21.04
CA GLY A 40 -5.13 15.73 -21.06
C GLY A 40 -6.50 15.39 -20.46
N MET A 41 -6.55 14.42 -19.54
CA MET A 41 -7.77 14.00 -18.84
C MET A 41 -8.37 15.14 -17.99
N SER A 42 -9.64 15.00 -17.62
CA SER A 42 -10.34 16.02 -16.84
C SER A 42 -9.64 16.31 -15.50
N LYS A 43 -9.49 17.60 -15.17
CA LYS A 43 -8.79 18.03 -13.96
C LYS A 43 -9.42 17.48 -12.68
N SER A 44 -10.74 17.32 -12.67
CA SER A 44 -11.46 16.76 -11.52
C SER A 44 -11.04 15.32 -11.21
N ILE A 45 -10.90 14.47 -12.24
CA ILE A 45 -10.47 13.08 -12.06
C ILE A 45 -9.02 13.02 -11.61
N VAL A 46 -8.14 13.81 -12.22
CA VAL A 46 -6.72 13.88 -11.85
C VAL A 46 -6.56 14.33 -10.39
N THR A 47 -7.36 15.31 -9.96
CA THR A 47 -7.31 15.83 -8.58
C THR A 47 -7.76 14.76 -7.57
N LEU A 48 -8.88 14.07 -7.83
CA LEU A 48 -9.36 12.98 -6.98
C LEU A 48 -8.35 11.82 -6.91
N LEU A 49 -7.78 11.45 -8.06
CA LEU A 49 -6.75 10.42 -8.13
C LEU A 49 -5.50 10.82 -7.35
N GLY A 50 -5.09 12.08 -7.43
CA GLY A 50 -3.95 12.63 -6.67
C GLY A 50 -4.18 12.63 -5.17
N ILE A 51 -5.39 12.98 -4.72
CA ILE A 51 -5.77 12.88 -3.31
C ILE A 51 -5.71 11.42 -2.84
N GLY A 52 -6.26 10.49 -3.63
CA GLY A 52 -6.22 9.05 -3.33
C GLY A 52 -4.80 8.49 -3.27
N ALA A 53 -3.94 8.85 -4.22
CA ALA A 53 -2.54 8.47 -4.24
C ALA A 53 -1.80 8.96 -2.99
N THR A 54 -2.03 10.23 -2.62
CA THR A 54 -1.41 10.84 -1.43
C THR A 54 -1.87 10.13 -0.15
N MET A 55 -3.18 9.87 -0.01
CA MET A 55 -3.72 9.17 1.15
C MET A 55 -3.22 7.72 1.26
N ALA A 56 -3.12 7.00 0.15
CA ALA A 56 -2.58 5.64 0.14
C ALA A 56 -1.10 5.61 0.56
N LEU A 57 -0.28 6.52 0.04
CA LEU A 57 1.14 6.63 0.44
C LEU A 57 1.29 7.00 1.91
N LEU A 58 0.56 8.01 2.39
CA LEU A 58 0.60 8.43 3.80
C LEU A 58 0.18 7.28 4.73
N ALA A 59 -0.92 6.59 4.42
CA ALA A 59 -1.40 5.46 5.22
C ALA A 59 -0.39 4.30 5.25
N GLY A 60 0.31 4.06 4.14
CA GLY A 60 1.38 3.07 4.06
C GLY A 60 2.60 3.45 4.91
N VAL A 61 3.06 4.71 4.81
CA VAL A 61 4.23 5.21 5.56
C VAL A 61 3.97 5.28 7.06
N LEU A 62 2.78 5.73 7.48
CA LEU A 62 2.40 5.81 8.89
C LEU A 62 2.29 4.43 9.55
N ARG A 63 2.06 3.39 8.76
CA ARG A 63 1.96 2.00 9.24
C ARG A 63 3.30 1.26 9.18
N LEU A 64 4.39 1.91 8.77
CA LEU A 64 5.73 1.32 8.89
C LEU A 64 6.12 1.29 10.38
N GLU A 65 6.53 0.14 10.90
CA GLU A 65 7.06 0.04 12.27
C GLU A 65 8.45 0.69 12.46
N VAL A 66 8.94 1.49 11.50
CA VAL A 66 10.21 2.24 11.63
C VAL A 66 10.11 3.37 12.66
N TRP A 67 8.89 3.76 13.03
CA TRP A 67 8.61 4.81 14.00
C TRP A 67 8.51 4.31 15.44
N ASN A 68 8.59 2.98 15.66
CA ASN A 68 8.59 2.35 16.98
C ASN A 68 10.00 2.31 17.57
#